data_AF-A0A836BED3-F1
#
_entry.id   AF-A0A836BED3-F1
#
_cell.length_a   1.000
_cell.length_b   1.000
_cell.length_c   1.000
_cell.angle_alpha   90.00
_cell.angle_beta   90.00
_cell.angle_gamma   90.00
#
_symmetry.space_group_name_H-M   'P 1'
#
loop_
_entity.id
_entity.type
_entity.pdbx_description
1 polymer ?
#
loop_
_entity_poly.entity_id
_entity_poly.type
_entity_poly.pdbx_seq_one_letter_code
_entity_poly.pdbx_strand_id
1 'polypeptide(L)'
;MNFELKKTLSIKIKRLDMFPNYFFGIAEINGEDYKINIQGQSVFTKNSIKLPIKFKDEKALLRLSGINGSYFEDIVNYEGKSEWIEIGSDRILYYLADHQDQINIIDVLSRF
;
A
#
# COMPACT_ATOMS: atom_id res chain seq x y z
N MET A 1 13.01 -8.62 24.14
CA MET A 1 12.04 -8.64 23.01
C MET A 1 12.47 -7.57 22.03
N ASN A 2 12.82 -7.94 20.79
CA ASN A 2 13.12 -6.95 19.75
C ASN A 2 11.79 -6.40 19.22
N PHE A 3 11.54 -5.12 19.44
CA PHE A 3 10.32 -4.41 19.05
C PHE A 3 10.43 -3.75 17.66
N GLU A 4 11.30 -4.29 16.81
CA GLU A 4 11.63 -3.67 15.52
C GLU A 4 10.58 -4.01 14.47
N LEU A 5 10.13 -2.98 13.75
CA LEU A 5 9.33 -3.11 12.54
C LEU A 5 10.12 -3.93 11.52
N LYS A 6 9.57 -5.07 11.11
CA LYS A 6 10.20 -5.90 10.09
C LYS A 6 9.56 -5.62 8.74
N LYS A 7 10.39 -5.24 7.77
CA LYS A 7 9.96 -5.18 6.36
C LYS A 7 9.63 -6.58 5.89
N THR A 8 8.36 -6.81 5.59
CA THR A 8 7.83 -8.15 5.21
C THR A 8 7.68 -8.25 3.69
N LEU A 9 7.30 -7.15 3.05
CA LEU A 9 7.07 -7.08 1.61
C LEU A 9 7.47 -5.69 1.09
N SER A 10 7.93 -5.65 -0.16
CA SER A 10 8.12 -4.41 -0.91
C SER A 10 7.28 -4.49 -2.19
N ILE A 11 6.46 -3.48 -2.43
CA ILE A 11 5.60 -3.34 -3.60
C ILE A 11 6.20 -2.23 -4.45
N LYS A 12 6.69 -2.58 -5.63
CA LYS A 12 7.30 -1.60 -6.55
C LYS A 12 6.26 -1.15 -7.58
N ILE A 13 5.89 0.12 -7.54
CA ILE A 13 4.93 0.69 -8.49
C ILE A 13 5.60 0.80 -9.87
N LYS A 14 5.01 0.15 -10.90
CA LYS A 14 5.46 0.26 -12.29
C LYS A 14 4.68 1.32 -13.06
N ARG A 15 3.37 1.35 -12.84
CA ARG A 15 2.47 2.38 -13.35
C ARG A 15 1.35 2.57 -12.35
N LEU A 16 0.96 3.81 -12.13
CA LEU A 16 -0.19 4.15 -11.32
C LEU A 16 -0.89 5.31 -12.02
N ASP A 17 -2.10 5.07 -12.52
CA ASP A 17 -2.92 6.04 -13.24
C ASP A 17 -3.92 6.67 -12.27
N MET A 18 -4.07 7.99 -12.31
CA MET A 18 -4.99 8.74 -11.43
C MET A 18 -6.38 8.83 -12.06
N PHE A 19 -7.40 8.52 -11.26
CA PHE A 19 -8.81 8.74 -11.57
C PHE A 19 -9.43 9.62 -10.47
N PRO A 20 -10.64 10.19 -10.69
CA PRO A 20 -11.20 11.17 -9.76
C PRO A 20 -11.27 10.74 -8.27
N ASN A 21 -11.46 9.45 -7.99
CA ASN A 21 -11.63 8.93 -6.62
C ASN A 21 -10.74 7.73 -6.28
N TYR A 22 -9.82 7.35 -7.17
CA TYR A 22 -8.96 6.19 -6.98
C TYR A 22 -7.74 6.25 -7.89
N PHE A 23 -6.75 5.44 -7.58
CA PHE A 23 -5.62 5.15 -8.45
C PHE A 23 -5.66 3.69 -8.86
N PHE A 24 -5.31 3.41 -10.10
CA PHE A 24 -5.24 2.05 -10.60
C PHE A 24 -4.00 1.85 -11.47
N GLY A 25 -3.40 0.67 -11.42
CA GLY A 25 -2.23 0.40 -12.23
C GLY A 25 -1.61 -0.96 -12.01
N ILE A 26 -0.30 -1.03 -12.16
CA ILE A 26 0.49 -2.26 -12.05
C ILE A 26 1.64 -2.03 -11.06
N ALA A 27 1.82 -2.98 -10.15
CA ALA A 27 2.94 -3.02 -9.24
C ALA A 27 3.56 -4.43 -9.18
N GLU A 28 4.84 -4.50 -8.88
CA GLU A 28 5.61 -5.73 -8.80
C GLU A 28 5.82 -6.13 -7.34
N ILE A 29 5.60 -7.41 -7.06
CA ILE A 29 5.96 -8.08 -5.81
C ILE A 29 6.83 -9.29 -6.19
N ASN A 30 8.05 -9.38 -5.65
CA ASN A 30 8.94 -10.53 -5.84
C ASN A 30 9.16 -10.92 -7.33
N GLY A 31 9.18 -9.94 -8.24
CA GLY A 31 9.35 -10.16 -9.68
C GLY A 31 8.07 -10.51 -10.45
N GLU A 32 6.93 -10.62 -9.78
CA GLU A 32 5.63 -10.84 -10.41
C GLU A 32 4.77 -9.56 -10.42
N ASP A 33 4.05 -9.35 -11.52
CA ASP A 33 3.21 -8.18 -11.71
C ASP A 33 1.77 -8.41 -11.27
N TYR A 34 1.25 -7.46 -10.49
CA TYR A 34 -0.09 -7.46 -9.96
C TYR A 34 -0.78 -6.15 -10.27
N LYS A 35 -2.09 -6.21 -10.45
CA LYS A 35 -2.93 -5.00 -10.45
C LYS A 35 -2.87 -4.37 -9.07
N ILE A 36 -2.79 -3.04 -9.03
CA ILE A 36 -2.91 -2.27 -7.80
C ILE A 36 -4.10 -1.31 -7.92
N ASN A 37 -4.94 -1.28 -6.88
CA ASN A 37 -6.03 -0.33 -6.73
C ASN A 37 -5.87 0.38 -5.37
N ILE A 38 -5.87 1.71 -5.38
CA ILE A 38 -5.78 2.54 -4.18
C ILE A 38 -6.97 3.49 -4.19
N GLN A 39 -7.82 3.41 -3.18
CA GLN A 39 -9.03 4.21 -3.09
C GLN A 39 -9.25 4.72 -1.67
N GLY A 40 -10.09 5.75 -1.56
CA GLY A 40 -10.54 6.24 -0.26
C GLY A 40 -11.41 5.22 0.45
N GLN A 41 -11.61 5.43 1.74
CA GLN A 41 -12.57 4.64 2.51
C GLN A 41 -14.00 5.05 2.11
N SER A 42 -14.89 4.06 2.06
CA SER A 42 -16.32 4.32 2.27
C SER A 42 -16.60 4.50 3.77
N VAL A 43 -17.75 5.09 4.11
CA VAL A 43 -18.25 5.23 5.50
C VAL A 43 -18.31 3.88 6.25
N PHE A 44 -18.30 2.75 5.51
CA PHE A 44 -18.42 1.40 6.04
C PHE A 44 -17.11 0.60 6.06
N THR A 45 -16.02 1.12 5.49
CA THR A 45 -14.74 0.39 5.37
C THR A 45 -13.66 1.07 6.20
N LYS A 46 -12.96 0.30 7.01
CA LYS A 46 -11.76 0.78 7.73
C LYS A 46 -10.58 0.82 6.77
N ASN A 47 -9.53 1.57 7.14
CA ASN A 47 -8.23 1.50 6.51
C ASN A 47 -7.80 0.04 6.33
N SER A 48 -7.60 -0.40 5.09
CA SER A 48 -7.37 -1.81 4.81
C SER A 48 -6.37 -2.06 3.68
N ILE A 49 -5.81 -3.26 3.71
CA ILE A 49 -5.01 -3.82 2.63
C ILE A 49 -5.39 -5.28 2.36
N LYS A 50 -5.50 -5.64 1.09
CA LYS A 50 -5.51 -7.04 0.63
C LYS A 50 -4.34 -7.27 -0.31
N LEU A 51 -3.75 -8.46 -0.23
CA LEU A 51 -2.52 -8.79 -0.94
C LEU A 51 -2.65 -10.11 -1.71
N PRO A 52 -1.95 -10.26 -2.85
CA PRO A 52 -1.84 -11.53 -3.57
C PRO A 52 -1.04 -12.58 -2.81
N ILE A 53 -0.17 -12.13 -1.90
CA ILE A 53 0.65 -13.00 -1.07
C ILE A 53 0.14 -13.03 0.37
N LYS A 54 0.46 -14.12 1.08
CA LYS A 54 0.05 -14.26 2.48
C LYS A 54 0.82 -13.27 3.36
N PHE A 55 0.10 -12.38 4.02
CA PHE A 55 0.60 -11.60 5.14
C PHE A 55 0.17 -12.25 6.46
N LYS A 56 1.02 -12.15 7.50
CA LYS A 56 0.85 -12.93 8.74
C LYS A 56 0.11 -12.18 9.83
N ASP A 57 0.19 -10.86 9.84
CA ASP A 57 -0.34 -10.04 10.93
C ASP A 57 -1.72 -9.49 10.54
N GLU A 58 -2.52 -9.11 11.54
CA GLU A 58 -3.83 -8.48 11.33
C GLU A 58 -3.73 -7.03 10.85
N LYS A 59 -2.56 -6.40 11.04
CA LYS A 59 -2.31 -5.00 10.68
C LYS A 59 -0.94 -4.85 10.03
N ALA A 60 -0.86 -3.92 9.10
CA ALA A 60 0.37 -3.52 8.46
C ALA A 60 0.60 -2.02 8.61
N LEU A 61 1.86 -1.63 8.72
CA LEU A 61 2.27 -0.25 8.45
C LEU A 61 2.70 -0.18 6.98
N LEU A 62 2.03 0.65 6.20
CA LEU A 62 2.41 0.96 4.83
C LEU A 62 3.32 2.18 4.84
N ARG A 63 4.52 2.05 4.27
CA ARG A 63 5.45 3.14 4.06
C ARG A 63 5.58 3.41 2.57
N LEU A 64 5.00 4.52 2.11
CA LEU A 64 5.15 5.03 0.76
C LEU A 64 6.45 5.83 0.70
N SER A 65 7.38 5.43 -0.14
CA SER A 65 8.68 6.08 -0.27
C SER A 65 8.96 6.49 -1.71
N GLY A 66 9.63 7.63 -1.82
CA GLY A 66 9.96 8.25 -3.08
C GLY A 66 11.45 8.51 -3.26
N ILE A 67 11.80 9.03 -4.43
CA ILE A 67 13.20 9.21 -4.89
C ILE A 67 14.00 10.16 -3.98
N ASN A 68 13.34 11.07 -3.27
CA ASN A 68 13.98 12.11 -2.46
C ASN A 68 14.17 11.73 -0.97
N GLY A 69 13.91 10.47 -0.59
CA GLY A 69 14.06 10.01 0.80
C GLY A 69 12.92 10.42 1.74
N SER A 70 12.00 11.29 1.32
CA SER A 70 10.73 11.52 2.00
C SER A 70 9.85 10.27 1.94
N TYR A 71 9.12 10.02 3.03
CA TYR A 71 8.15 8.93 3.10
C TYR A 71 6.87 9.37 3.81
N PHE A 72 5.78 8.69 3.47
CA PHE A 72 4.49 8.80 4.13
C PHE A 72 4.08 7.44 4.69
N GLU A 73 3.41 7.46 5.84
CA GLU A 73 3.04 6.25 6.57
C GLU A 73 1.58 6.23 6.97
N ASP A 74 0.94 5.08 6.81
CA ASP A 74 -0.37 4.81 7.37
C ASP A 74 -0.51 3.37 7.86
N ILE A 75 -1.33 3.18 8.90
CA ILE A 75 -1.63 1.86 9.44
C ILE A 75 -2.94 1.37 8.84
N VAL A 76 -2.93 0.15 8.33
CA VAL A 76 -4.05 -0.51 7.68
C VAL A 76 -4.31 -1.88 8.30
N ASN A 77 -5.56 -2.34 8.26
CA ASN A 77 -5.92 -3.70 8.64
C ASN A 77 -5.70 -4.62 7.43
N TYR A 78 -5.05 -5.76 7.65
CA TYR A 78 -4.95 -6.79 6.61
C TYR A 78 -6.27 -7.57 6.53
N GLU A 79 -6.94 -7.48 5.40
CA GLU A 79 -8.27 -8.10 5.18
C GLU A 79 -8.20 -9.41 4.38
N GLY A 80 -6.99 -9.96 4.22
CA GLY A 80 -6.77 -11.27 3.59
C GLY A 80 -6.24 -11.21 2.17
N LYS A 81 -6.37 -12.35 1.48
CA LYS A 81 -5.87 -12.52 0.12
C LYS A 81 -6.80 -11.88 -0.91
N SER A 82 -6.20 -11.32 -1.95
CA SER A 82 -6.89 -10.89 -3.17
C SER A 82 -6.01 -11.21 -4.38
N GLU A 83 -6.58 -11.33 -5.58
CA GLU A 83 -5.77 -11.40 -6.80
C GLU A 83 -4.98 -10.10 -7.04
N TRP A 84 -5.43 -8.99 -6.46
CA TRP A 84 -4.86 -7.66 -6.63
C TRP A 84 -4.22 -7.16 -5.34
N ILE A 85 -3.43 -6.10 -5.47
CA ILE A 85 -3.05 -5.26 -4.33
C ILE A 85 -4.17 -4.23 -4.17
N GLU A 86 -4.97 -4.35 -3.12
CA GLU A 86 -6.06 -3.41 -2.82
C GLU A 86 -5.68 -2.63 -1.56
N ILE A 87 -5.65 -1.30 -1.66
CA ILE A 87 -5.41 -0.40 -0.52
C ILE A 87 -6.62 0.52 -0.37
N GLY A 88 -7.28 0.46 0.78
CA GLY A 88 -8.31 1.41 1.18
C GLY A 88 -7.76 2.34 2.25
N SER A 89 -7.46 3.60 1.92
CA SER A 89 -7.08 4.63 2.90
C SER A 89 -7.23 6.01 2.29
N ASP A 90 -8.04 6.87 2.93
CA ASP A 90 -8.18 8.27 2.52
C ASP A 90 -6.86 9.02 2.64
N ARG A 91 -6.09 8.71 3.69
CA ARG A 91 -4.81 9.35 3.95
C ARG A 91 -3.81 9.05 2.84
N ILE A 92 -3.74 7.79 2.40
CA ILE A 92 -2.90 7.38 1.28
C ILE A 92 -3.42 7.97 -0.04
N LEU A 93 -4.73 7.93 -0.27
CA LEU A 93 -5.35 8.50 -1.47
C LEU A 93 -4.99 9.99 -1.62
N TYR A 94 -5.24 10.79 -0.58
CA TYR A 94 -4.97 12.22 -0.62
C TYR A 94 -3.48 12.53 -0.72
N TYR A 95 -2.64 11.77 -0.02
CA TYR A 95 -1.18 11.94 -0.14
C TYR A 95 -0.70 11.68 -1.57
N LEU A 96 -1.18 10.62 -2.21
CA LEU A 96 -0.82 10.29 -3.60
C LEU A 96 -1.35 11.31 -4.60
N ALA A 97 -2.52 11.93 -4.37
CA ALA A 97 -3.03 12.98 -5.25
C ALA A 97 -2.06 14.17 -5.38
N ASP A 98 -1.31 14.48 -4.32
CA ASP A 98 -0.35 15.58 -4.30
C ASP A 98 1.09 15.16 -4.68
N HIS A 99 1.42 13.85 -4.63
CA HIS A 99 2.80 13.34 -4.72
C HIS A 99 2.97 12.11 -5.63
N GLN A 100 2.03 11.84 -6.53
CA GLN A 100 1.99 10.60 -7.33
C GLN A 100 3.30 10.31 -8.07
N ASP A 101 3.88 11.33 -8.68
CA ASP A 101 5.11 11.27 -9.48
C ASP A 101 6.37 11.02 -8.64
N GLN A 102 6.27 11.16 -7.31
CA GLN A 102 7.39 11.03 -6.39
C GLN A 102 7.47 9.64 -5.77
N ILE A 103 6.39 8.85 -5.78
CA ILE A 103 6.30 7.56 -5.07
C ILE A 103 6.50 6.39 -6.03
N ASN A 104 7.46 5.51 -5.71
CA ASN A 104 7.76 4.32 -6.51
C ASN A 104 7.77 3.01 -5.72
N ILE A 105 7.78 3.07 -4.38
CA ILE A 105 7.81 1.89 -3.51
C ILE A 105 6.81 2.05 -2.36
N ILE A 106 6.04 1.00 -2.11
CA ILE A 106 5.24 0.82 -0.90
C ILE A 106 5.79 -0.37 -0.12
N ASP A 107 6.39 -0.10 1.03
CA ASP A 107 6.85 -1.13 1.94
C ASP A 107 5.75 -1.53 2.92
N VAL A 108 5.54 -2.83 3.09
CA VAL A 108 4.60 -3.39 4.07
C VAL A 108 5.41 -3.92 5.24
N LEU A 109 5.28 -3.23 6.37
CA LEU A 109 6.00 -3.50 7.60
C LEU A 109 5.07 -4.21 8.59
N SER A 110 5.59 -5.30 9.17
CA SER A 110 4.97 -6.09 10.24
C SER A 110 5.45 -5.58 11.60
N ARG A 111 4.51 -5.51 12.56
CA ARG A 111 4.78 -5.11 13.95
C ARG A 111 3.90 -5.82 14.98
N PHE A 112 2.93 -6.65 14.55
CA PHE A 112 1.77 -6.99 15.37
C PHE A 112 1.55 -8.49 15.45
#